data_AF-A0A9D6KJ45-F1
#
_entry.id   AF-A0A9D6KJ45-F1
#
_cell.length_a   1.000
_cell.length_b   1.000
_cell.length_c   1.000
_cell.angle_alpha   90.00
_cell.angle_beta   90.00
_cell.angle_gamma   90.00
#
_symmetry.space_group_name_H-M   'P 1'
#
loop_
_entity.id
_entity.type
_entity.pdbx_description
1 polymer ?
#
loop_
_entity_poly.entity_id
_entity_poly.type
_entity_poly.pdbx_seq_one_letter_code
_entity_poly.pdbx_strand_id
1 'polypeptide(L)'
;MVEPSGATEDHSSQQSDSERARLAVTKRVKAAIGNITEYHPILGYHLGVTIRTGARCAYHPDPERQVSWATSATTSTRNEGG
;
A
#
# COMPACT_ATOMS: atom_id res chain seq x y z
N MET A 1 22.09 -38.71 -21.29
CA MET A 1 20.61 -38.82 -21.30
C MET A 1 20.13 -37.97 -20.14
N VAL A 2 19.25 -37.02 -20.44
CA VAL A 2 18.77 -35.84 -19.67
C VAL A 2 18.79 -35.95 -18.12
N GLU A 3 19.40 -34.93 -17.49
CA GLU A 3 19.21 -34.50 -16.10
C GLU A 3 18.51 -33.10 -16.11
N PRO A 4 17.84 -32.69 -15.02
CA PRO A 4 16.46 -32.19 -15.06
C PRO A 4 16.32 -30.68 -15.26
N SER A 5 15.41 -30.31 -16.17
CA SER A 5 14.92 -28.94 -16.34
C SER A 5 13.85 -28.63 -15.29
N GLY A 6 14.26 -28.14 -14.11
CA GLY A 6 13.35 -27.62 -13.10
C GLY A 6 13.71 -26.18 -12.73
N ALA A 7 13.07 -25.18 -13.37
CA ALA A 7 13.22 -23.78 -12.97
C ALA A 7 12.16 -22.83 -13.56
N THR A 8 10.86 -23.15 -13.57
CA THR A 8 9.82 -22.12 -13.86
C THR A 8 8.50 -22.39 -13.14
N GLU A 9 8.50 -22.65 -11.83
CA GLU A 9 7.26 -22.82 -11.06
C GLU A 9 7.36 -22.14 -9.68
N ASP A 10 7.41 -20.80 -9.65
CA ASP A 10 7.19 -20.05 -8.40
C ASP A 10 6.79 -18.57 -8.64
N HIS A 11 7.31 -17.94 -9.69
CA HIS A 11 7.06 -16.53 -10.00
C HIS A 11 5.58 -16.18 -10.29
N SER A 12 4.80 -17.13 -10.80
CA SER A 12 3.35 -16.94 -11.06
C SER A 12 2.53 -16.88 -9.76
N SER A 13 2.92 -17.67 -8.74
CA SER A 13 2.27 -17.66 -7.43
C SER A 13 2.52 -16.32 -6.71
N GLN A 14 3.77 -15.84 -6.72
CA GLN A 14 4.14 -14.55 -6.14
C GLN A 14 3.40 -13.36 -6.81
N GLN A 15 3.22 -13.41 -8.14
CA GLN A 15 2.43 -12.42 -8.87
C GLN A 15 0.95 -12.45 -8.46
N SER A 16 0.39 -13.66 -8.29
CA SER A 16 -1.00 -13.82 -7.86
C SER A 16 -1.24 -13.31 -6.43
N ASP A 17 -0.31 -13.55 -5.51
CA ASP A 17 -0.40 -13.06 -4.13
C ASP A 17 -0.21 -11.55 -4.05
N SER A 18 0.67 -10.99 -4.87
CA SER A 18 0.84 -9.53 -4.99
C SER A 18 -0.46 -8.85 -5.46
N GLU A 19 -1.13 -9.43 -6.45
CA GLU A 19 -2.40 -8.89 -6.95
C GLU A 19 -3.53 -9.04 -5.91
N ARG A 20 -3.62 -10.17 -5.21
CA ARG A 20 -4.57 -10.34 -4.10
C ARG A 20 -4.32 -9.33 -2.99
N ALA A 21 -3.06 -9.11 -2.61
CA ALA A 21 -2.68 -8.13 -1.61
C ALA A 21 -3.11 -6.72 -2.03
N ARG A 22 -2.86 -6.33 -3.28
CA ARG A 22 -3.29 -5.04 -3.84
C ARG A 22 -4.80 -4.85 -3.79
N LEU A 23 -5.57 -5.86 -4.15
CA LEU A 23 -7.03 -5.83 -4.07
C LEU A 23 -7.52 -5.72 -2.61
N ALA A 24 -6.90 -6.47 -1.70
CA ALA A 24 -7.21 -6.41 -0.28
C ALA A 24 -6.93 -5.02 0.31
N VAL A 25 -5.77 -4.43 -0.01
CA VAL A 25 -5.42 -3.07 0.39
C VAL A 25 -6.42 -2.06 -0.16
N THR A 26 -6.75 -2.13 -1.45
CA THR A 26 -7.73 -1.24 -2.09
C THR A 26 -9.09 -1.31 -1.39
N LYS A 27 -9.58 -2.52 -1.10
CA LYS A 27 -10.85 -2.72 -0.38
C LYS A 27 -10.80 -2.11 1.02
N ARG A 28 -9.73 -2.35 1.78
CA ARG A 28 -9.58 -1.83 3.14
C ARG A 28 -9.50 -0.31 3.18
N VAL A 29 -8.74 0.30 2.27
CA VAL A 29 -8.64 1.77 2.17
C VAL A 29 -10.01 2.37 1.87
N LYS A 30 -10.76 1.82 0.91
CA LYS A 30 -12.12 2.29 0.60
C LYS A 30 -13.07 2.14 1.79
N ALA A 31 -13.02 1.00 2.49
CA ALA A 31 -13.83 0.78 3.68
C ALA A 31 -13.50 1.77 4.80
N ALA A 32 -12.21 2.04 5.04
CA ALA A 32 -11.76 3.02 6.02
C ALA A 32 -12.25 4.44 5.69
N ILE A 33 -12.15 4.86 4.43
CA ILE A 33 -12.69 6.15 3.99
C ILE A 33 -14.21 6.19 4.19
N GLY A 34 -14.93 5.12 3.88
CA GLY A 34 -16.37 5.02 4.12
C GLY A 34 -16.73 5.20 5.61
N ASN A 35 -16.03 4.51 6.50
CA ASN A 35 -16.20 4.65 7.94
C ASN A 35 -15.91 6.09 8.41
N ILE A 36 -14.80 6.69 7.96
CA ILE A 36 -14.47 8.09 8.28
C ILE A 36 -15.57 9.05 7.78
N THR A 37 -16.15 8.77 6.62
CA THR A 37 -17.21 9.59 6.02
C THR A 37 -18.47 9.61 6.89
N GLU A 38 -18.78 8.50 7.56
CA GLU A 38 -19.93 8.38 8.46
C GLU A 38 -19.84 9.35 9.65
N TYR A 39 -18.65 9.50 10.22
CA TYR A 39 -18.42 10.39 11.36
C TYR A 39 -18.01 11.82 10.94
N HIS A 40 -17.33 11.96 9.80
CA HIS A 40 -16.81 13.23 9.32
C HIS A 40 -16.87 13.32 7.77
N PRO A 41 -18.01 13.74 7.20
CA PRO A 41 -18.24 13.73 5.76
C PRO A 41 -17.21 14.52 4.94
N ILE A 42 -16.79 15.70 5.43
CA ILE A 42 -15.83 16.56 4.72
C ILE A 42 -14.44 15.90 4.63
N LEU A 43 -13.98 15.26 5.71
CA LEU A 43 -12.70 14.54 5.73
C LEU A 43 -12.78 13.30 4.86
N GLY A 44 -13.89 12.56 4.93
CA GLY A 44 -14.15 11.42 4.06
C GLY A 44 -14.08 11.80 2.57
N TYR A 45 -14.74 12.89 2.19
CA TYR A 45 -14.68 13.43 0.83
C TYR A 45 -13.24 13.80 0.42
N HIS A 46 -12.53 14.55 1.28
CA HIS A 46 -11.13 14.93 1.03
C HIS A 46 -10.24 13.72 0.78
N LEU A 47 -10.31 12.71 1.65
CA LEU A 47 -9.55 11.48 1.50
C LEU A 47 -9.96 10.69 0.24
N GLY A 48 -11.25 10.67 -0.10
CA GLY A 48 -11.77 10.01 -1.30
C GLY A 48 -11.27 10.63 -2.60
N VAL A 49 -11.05 11.94 -2.66
CA VAL A 49 -10.54 12.62 -3.87
C VAL A 49 -9.01 12.63 -3.95
N THR A 50 -8.31 12.66 -2.81
CA THR A 50 -6.85 12.78 -2.74
C THR A 50 -6.11 11.44 -2.69
N ILE A 51 -6.73 10.36 -2.19
CA ILE A 51 -6.11 9.04 -2.15
C ILE A 51 -6.36 8.30 -3.47
N ARG A 52 -5.28 7.86 -4.12
CA ARG A 52 -5.31 7.04 -5.34
C ARG A 52 -4.92 5.62 -4.99
N THR A 53 -5.86 4.68 -5.08
CA THR A 53 -5.62 3.24 -4.95
C THR A 53 -5.53 2.62 -6.35
N GLY A 54 -4.34 2.67 -6.95
CA GLY A 54 -4.04 2.13 -8.29
C GLY A 54 -3.08 0.94 -8.22
N ALA A 55 -2.15 0.85 -9.17
CA ALA A 55 -1.01 -0.07 -9.07
C ALA A 55 -0.13 0.23 -7.84
N ARG A 56 -0.14 1.49 -7.43
CA ARG A 56 0.44 1.99 -6.19
C ARG A 56 -0.62 2.78 -5.44
N CYS A 57 -0.54 2.75 -4.11
CA CYS A 57 -1.35 3.61 -3.26
C CYS A 57 -0.59 4.91 -3.01
N ALA A 58 -1.20 6.05 -3.31
CA ALA A 58 -0.57 7.35 -3.13
C ALA A 58 -1.57 8.38 -2.61
N TYR A 59 -1.10 9.25 -1.73
CA TYR A 59 -1.81 10.45 -1.31
C TYR A 59 -1.35 11.62 -2.18
N HIS A 60 -2.28 12.18 -2.95
CA HIS A 60 -2.08 13.35 -3.80
C HIS A 60 -2.87 14.51 -3.21
N PRO A 61 -2.29 15.30 -2.29
CA PRO A 61 -2.93 16.52 -1.81
C PRO A 61 -3.05 17.53 -2.96
N ASP A 62 -3.92 18.50 -2.78
CA ASP A 62 -4.00 19.68 -3.64
C ASP A 62 -2.60 20.30 -3.80
N PRO A 63 -2.12 20.55 -5.03
CA PRO A 63 -0.84 21.23 -5.27
C PRO A 63 -0.70 22.56 -4.50
N GLU A 64 -1.82 23.28 -4.30
CA GLU A 64 -1.87 24.55 -3.57
C GLU A 64 -1.76 24.37 -2.04
N ARG A 65 -1.91 23.13 -1.55
CA ARG A 65 -1.84 22.75 -0.13
C ARG A 65 -0.86 21.60 0.08
N GLN A 66 0.37 21.78 -0.40
CA GLN A 66 1.42 20.79 -0.22
C GLN A 66 1.69 20.49 1.26
N VAL A 67 1.65 19.20 1.60
CA VAL A 67 1.98 18.70 2.93
C VAL A 67 3.46 18.34 2.95
N SER A 68 4.25 19.07 3.75
CA SER A 68 5.63 18.70 4.05
C SER A 68 5.65 17.71 5.22
N TRP A 69 6.10 16.49 4.97
CA TRP A 69 6.31 15.49 6.01
C TRP A 69 7.76 15.51 6.45
N ALA A 70 7.98 15.44 7.77
CA ALA A 70 9.29 15.13 8.34
C ALA A 70 9.20 13.73 8.93
N THR A 71 9.95 12.79 8.37
CA THR A 71 10.11 11.47 8.98
C THR A 71 11.32 11.52 9.91
N SER A 72 11.12 11.19 11.18
CA SER A 72 12.25 10.86 12.04
C SER A 72 12.83 9.54 11.54
N ALA A 73 14.11 9.52 11.21
CA ALA A 73 14.77 8.27 10.89
C ALA A 73 14.79 7.42 12.17
N THR A 74 13.92 6.41 12.24
CA THR A 74 14.06 5.35 13.24
C THR A 74 15.21 4.47 12.78
N THR A 75 16.44 4.85 13.12
CA THR A 75 17.58 3.95 13.01
C THR A 75 17.35 2.83 14.02
N SER A 76 16.66 1.78 13.59
CA SER A 76 16.52 0.54 14.35
C SER A 76 17.88 -0.14 14.32
N THR A 77 18.70 0.14 15.34
CA THR A 77 19.94 -0.59 15.59
C THR A 77 19.55 -2.02 15.95
N ARG A 78 19.63 -2.94 14.99
CA ARG A 78 19.53 -4.38 15.29
C ARG A 78 20.71 -4.72 16.21
N ASN A 79 20.42 -4.99 17.48
CA ASN A 79 21.39 -5.49 18.44
C ASN A 79 21.58 -7.00 18.21
N GLU A 80 22.58 -7.38 17.44
CA GLU A 80 23.04 -8.78 17.43
C GLU A 80 24.10 -8.95 18.52
N GLY A 81 23.70 -9.60 19.61
CA GLY A 81 24.57 -10.10 20.66
C GLY A 81 23.83 -11.22 21.38
N GLY A 82 24.41 -12.37 21.65
CA GLY A 82 25.70 -12.97 21.30
C GLY A 82 25.62 -14.46 21.59
#